data_AF-A0A496TIR3-F1
#
_entry.id   AF-A0A496TIR3-F1
#
_cell.length_a   1.000
_cell.length_b   1.000
_cell.length_c   1.000
_cell.angle_alpha   90.00
_cell.angle_beta   90.00
_cell.angle_gamma   90.00
#
_symmetry.space_group_name_H-M   'P 1'
#
loop_
_entity.id
_entity.type
_entity.pdbx_description
1 polymer ?
#
loop_
_entity_poly.entity_id
_entity_poly.type
_entity_poly.pdbx_seq_one_letter_code
_entity_poly.pdbx_strand_id
1 'polypeptide(L)'
;MPSEKEINEENLKMKRLRFIVDLTMNILYQQNLTMKESLELIIATKKSVLKLFPDKSETFDLIYLPRFYRVVKEKFLTGGNDGY
;
A
#
# COMPACT_ATOMS: atom_id res chain seq x y z
N MET A 1 -28.40 15.01 -2.59
CA MET A 1 -27.74 14.47 -1.38
C MET A 1 -27.48 13.00 -1.66
N PRO A 2 -26.23 12.50 -1.57
CA PRO A 2 -25.96 11.07 -1.69
C PRO A 2 -26.75 10.32 -0.60
N SER A 3 -27.27 9.14 -0.93
CA SER A 3 -28.06 8.35 0.03
C SER A 3 -27.17 7.82 1.16
N GLU A 4 -27.75 7.52 2.34
CA GLU A 4 -27.00 6.89 3.45
C GLU A 4 -26.28 5.60 3.02
N LYS A 5 -26.81 4.89 2.00
CA LYS A 5 -26.17 3.71 1.40
C LYS A 5 -24.88 4.07 0.68
N GLU A 6 -24.87 5.10 -0.16
CA GLU A 6 -23.66 5.55 -0.86
C GLU A 6 -22.56 5.99 0.12
N ILE A 7 -22.95 6.74 1.17
CA ILE A 7 -22.01 7.19 2.20
C ILE A 7 -21.43 5.98 2.95
N ASN A 8 -22.24 4.99 3.27
CA ASN A 8 -21.77 3.80 3.99
C ASN A 8 -20.87 2.92 3.10
N GLU A 9 -21.19 2.80 1.81
CA GLU A 9 -20.35 2.09 0.84
C GLU A 9 -19.00 2.77 0.65
N GLU A 10 -18.95 4.11 0.53
CA GLU A 10 -17.69 4.86 0.48
C GLU A 10 -16.88 4.71 1.77
N ASN A 11 -17.51 4.70 2.93
CA ASN A 11 -16.83 4.48 4.21
C ASN A 11 -16.24 3.07 4.34
N LEU A 12 -17.00 2.03 3.95
CA LEU A 12 -16.54 0.64 3.92
C LEU A 12 -15.33 0.49 2.99
N LYS A 13 -15.44 1.11 1.84
CA LYS A 13 -14.39 1.22 0.83
C LYS A 13 -13.11 1.84 1.40
N MET A 14 -13.21 3.01 2.02
CA MET A 14 -12.07 3.70 2.64
C MET A 14 -11.45 2.90 3.79
N LYS A 15 -12.27 2.21 4.60
CA LYS A 15 -11.79 1.32 5.67
C LYS A 15 -10.99 0.15 5.11
N ARG A 16 -11.47 -0.50 4.05
CA ARG A 16 -10.76 -1.60 3.37
C ARG A 16 -9.43 -1.13 2.79
N LEU A 17 -9.42 0.05 2.18
CA LEU A 17 -8.19 0.63 1.65
C LEU A 17 -7.14 0.84 2.74
N ARG A 18 -7.55 1.50 3.83
CA ARG A 18 -6.66 1.73 4.99
C ARG A 18 -6.13 0.41 5.54
N PHE A 19 -6.99 -0.59 5.70
CA PHE A 19 -6.58 -1.91 6.16
C PHE A 19 -5.52 -2.57 5.26
N ILE A 20 -5.71 -2.55 3.94
CA ILE A 20 -4.74 -3.12 2.98
C ILE A 20 -3.39 -2.39 3.06
N VAL A 21 -3.42 -1.06 3.16
CA VAL A 21 -2.21 -0.24 3.28
C VAL A 21 -1.47 -0.52 4.58
N ASP A 22 -2.18 -0.52 5.69
CA ASP A 22 -1.60 -0.74 7.02
C ASP A 22 -1.01 -2.17 7.12
N LEU A 23 -1.70 -3.16 6.57
CA LEU A 23 -1.20 -4.54 6.47
C LEU A 23 0.08 -4.60 5.62
N THR A 24 0.08 -3.95 4.46
CA THR A 24 1.26 -3.91 3.56
C THR A 24 2.45 -3.25 4.26
N MET A 25 2.23 -2.13 4.97
CA MET A 25 3.26 -1.49 5.79
C MET A 25 3.78 -2.42 6.87
N ASN A 26 2.89 -3.07 7.62
CA ASN A 26 3.27 -3.97 8.70
C ASN A 26 4.16 -5.12 8.20
N ILE A 27 3.79 -5.72 7.05
CA ILE A 27 4.59 -6.76 6.39
C ILE A 27 5.96 -6.22 5.97
N LEU A 28 6.02 -5.04 5.33
CA LEU A 28 7.29 -4.42 4.92
C LEU A 28 8.22 -4.13 6.11
N TYR A 29 7.66 -3.76 7.26
CA TYR A 29 8.42 -3.50 8.48
C TYR A 29 8.88 -4.79 9.18
N GLN A 30 8.00 -5.80 9.34
CA GLN A 30 8.26 -6.97 10.18
C GLN A 30 9.01 -8.10 9.48
N GLN A 31 8.77 -8.32 8.19
CA GLN A 31 9.35 -9.46 7.47
C GLN A 31 10.74 -9.10 6.93
N ASN A 32 11.68 -10.04 6.98
CA ASN A 32 12.95 -9.93 6.23
C ASN A 32 12.71 -10.22 4.74
N LEU A 33 11.98 -9.33 4.09
CA LEU A 33 11.78 -9.36 2.65
C LEU A 33 13.03 -8.83 1.96
N THR A 34 13.40 -9.46 0.86
CA THR A 34 14.36 -8.88 -0.09
C THR A 34 13.76 -7.65 -0.79
N MET A 35 14.62 -6.86 -1.44
CA MET A 35 14.16 -5.70 -2.21
C MET A 35 13.14 -6.09 -3.27
N LYS A 36 13.36 -7.23 -3.94
CA LYS A 36 12.44 -7.77 -4.96
C LYS A 36 11.08 -8.12 -4.36
N GLU A 37 11.06 -8.87 -3.27
CA GLU A 37 9.79 -9.27 -2.61
C GLU A 37 9.01 -8.07 -2.08
N SER A 38 9.73 -7.06 -1.56
CA SER A 38 9.12 -5.81 -1.12
C SER A 38 8.44 -5.07 -2.27
N LEU A 39 9.07 -5.02 -3.45
CA LEU A 39 8.49 -4.42 -4.65
C LEU A 39 7.32 -5.25 -5.20
N GLU A 40 7.43 -6.58 -5.22
CA GLU A 40 6.35 -7.48 -5.63
C GLU A 40 5.12 -7.32 -4.74
N LEU A 41 5.30 -7.18 -3.42
CA LEU A 41 4.23 -6.90 -2.48
C LEU A 41 3.54 -5.56 -2.78
N ILE A 42 4.30 -4.50 -3.04
CA ILE A 42 3.74 -3.19 -3.42
C ILE A 42 2.91 -3.30 -4.70
N ILE A 43 3.41 -4.02 -5.71
CA ILE A 43 2.71 -4.25 -6.98
C ILE A 43 1.41 -5.04 -6.76
N ALA A 44 1.46 -6.11 -5.94
CA ALA A 44 0.30 -6.93 -5.62
C ALA A 44 -0.78 -6.14 -4.85
N THR A 45 -0.35 -5.33 -3.88
CA THR A 45 -1.22 -4.41 -3.14
C THR A 45 -1.88 -3.41 -4.08
N LYS A 46 -1.10 -2.77 -4.96
CA LYS A 46 -1.64 -1.83 -5.97
C LYS A 46 -2.68 -2.50 -6.85
N LYS A 47 -2.41 -3.69 -7.39
CA LYS A 47 -3.38 -4.44 -8.21
C LYS A 47 -4.68 -4.75 -7.45
N SER A 48 -4.57 -5.09 -6.18
CA SER A 48 -5.74 -5.37 -5.33
C SER A 48 -6.57 -4.12 -5.07
N VAL A 49 -5.93 -2.99 -4.81
CA VAL A 49 -6.61 -1.70 -4.63
C VAL A 49 -7.26 -1.23 -5.92
N LEU A 50 -6.58 -1.34 -7.06
CA LEU A 50 -7.11 -0.99 -8.38
C LEU A 50 -8.39 -1.76 -8.73
N LYS A 51 -8.47 -3.05 -8.35
CA LYS A 51 -9.68 -3.85 -8.54
C LYS A 51 -10.86 -3.36 -7.67
N LEU A 52 -10.56 -2.80 -6.50
CA LEU A 52 -11.56 -2.26 -5.58
C LEU A 52 -11.95 -0.81 -5.93
N PHE A 53 -11.03 -0.06 -6.55
CA PHE A 53 -11.14 1.38 -6.85
C PHE A 53 -10.49 1.74 -8.19
N PRO A 54 -11.11 1.38 -9.33
CA PRO A 54 -10.60 1.81 -10.63
C PRO A 54 -10.59 3.36 -10.74
N ASP A 55 -11.62 4.03 -10.23
CA ASP A 55 -11.76 5.50 -10.28
C ASP A 55 -10.87 6.29 -9.31
N LYS A 56 -10.30 5.64 -8.29
CA LYS A 56 -9.46 6.33 -7.28
C LYS A 56 -7.99 5.89 -7.30
N SER A 57 -7.57 5.27 -8.41
CA SER A 57 -6.19 4.85 -8.66
C SER A 57 -5.19 5.99 -8.48
N GLU A 58 -5.49 7.17 -9.02
CA GLU A 58 -4.54 8.28 -9.07
C GLU A 58 -4.26 8.86 -7.68
N THR A 59 -5.31 9.02 -6.87
CA THR A 59 -5.17 9.41 -5.46
C THR A 59 -4.38 8.38 -4.66
N PHE A 60 -4.55 7.08 -4.98
CA PHE A 60 -3.78 6.03 -4.33
C PHE A 60 -2.28 6.14 -4.65
N ASP A 61 -1.96 6.30 -5.93
CA ASP A 61 -0.59 6.44 -6.42
C ASP A 61 0.10 7.70 -5.85
N LEU A 62 -0.65 8.78 -5.62
CA LEU A 62 -0.12 10.02 -5.06
C LEU A 62 0.16 9.95 -3.55
N ILE A 63 -0.62 9.18 -2.79
CA ILE A 63 -0.55 9.19 -1.30
C ILE A 63 0.22 7.98 -0.75
N TYR A 64 -0.06 6.79 -1.26
CA TYR A 64 0.40 5.54 -0.63
C TYR A 64 1.69 4.99 -1.24
N LEU A 65 1.84 5.12 -2.55
CA LEU A 65 3.04 4.69 -3.27
C LEU A 65 4.32 5.38 -2.74
N PRO A 66 4.36 6.70 -2.50
CA PRO A 66 5.52 7.36 -1.92
C PRO A 66 5.86 6.86 -0.52
N ARG A 67 4.84 6.52 0.29
CA ARG A 67 5.03 5.96 1.63
C ARG A 67 5.64 4.56 1.57
N PHE A 68 5.16 3.69 0.69
CA PHE A 68 5.75 2.36 0.52
C PHE A 68 7.19 2.44 0.03
N TYR A 69 7.45 3.29 -0.97
CA TYR A 69 8.82 3.53 -1.45
C TYR A 69 9.72 4.07 -0.35
N ARG A 70 9.23 4.93 0.54
CA ARG A 70 10.01 5.41 1.68
C ARG A 70 10.41 4.29 2.61
N VAL A 71 9.49 3.40 2.98
CA VAL A 71 9.79 2.24 3.85
C VAL A 71 10.83 1.32 3.21
N VAL A 72 10.65 0.98 1.93
CA VAL A 72 11.62 0.16 1.18
C VAL A 72 12.97 0.87 1.11
N LYS A 73 12.97 2.16 0.76
CA LYS A 73 14.18 2.98 0.67
C LYS A 73 14.93 3.04 2.00
N GLU A 74 14.23 3.28 3.11
CA GLU A 74 14.84 3.30 4.45
C GLU A 74 15.33 1.90 4.85
N LYS A 75 14.61 0.83 4.51
CA LYS A 75 15.05 -0.53 4.83
C LYS A 75 16.33 -0.93 4.08
N PHE A 76 16.42 -0.63 2.78
CA PHE A 76 17.53 -1.08 1.93
C PHE A 76 18.67 -0.06 1.76
N LEU A 77 18.41 1.25 1.80
CA LEU A 77 19.47 2.26 1.67
C LEU A 77 20.13 2.65 2.99
N THR A 78 19.42 2.61 4.11
CA THR A 78 19.99 2.90 5.44
C THR A 78 20.45 1.66 6.21
N GLY A 79 20.12 0.46 5.71
CA GLY A 79 20.60 -0.83 6.21
C GLY A 79 21.72 -1.43 5.36
N GLY A 80 22.60 -0.62 4.79
CA GLY A 80 23.73 -1.07 3.96
C GLY A 80 24.73 -1.94 4.73
N ASN A 81 24.40 -3.21 4.92
CA ASN A 81 25.36 -4.29 5.19
C ASN A 81 24.79 -5.68 4.86
N ASP A 82 23.95 -5.80 3.83
CA ASP A 82 23.70 -7.11 3.23
C ASP A 82 24.72 -7.27 2.09
N GLY A 83 25.86 -7.83 2.48
CA GLY A 83 26.99 -8.12 1.62
C GLY A 83 26.59 -8.98 0.43
N TYR A 84 26.93 -8.47 -0.75
CA TYR A 84 27.26 -9.27 -1.92
C TYR A 84 28.77 -9.47 -1.96
#